data_AF-A0A2V8G9Q5-F1
#
_entry.id   AF-A0A2V8G9Q5-F1
#
_cell.length_a   1.000
_cell.length_b   1.000
_cell.length_c   1.000
_cell.angle_alpha   90.00
_cell.angle_beta   90.00
_cell.angle_gamma   90.00
#
_symmetry.space_group_name_H-M   'P 1'
#
loop_
_entity.id
_entity.type
_entity.pdbx_description
1 polymer ?
#
loop_
_entity_poly.entity_id
_entity_poly.type
_entity_poly.pdbx_seq_one_letter_code
_entity_poly.pdbx_strand_id
1 'polypeptide(L)'
;MARSRRRPQGALVTPLGPPRLAEWLVARSVPPGPEGDTIRGDLLEELQARARRGSRWAAKEWYWREACSLALRYRGGRRPPVRTTGERPSIGEALSHDVRYALRTLRKAPGFTAIVLVTLALGIGANTAIFSAVNAVLLRPLPYRESDRLVRLVAYNPLLGITSSNVSAADVADWRRGVRGFDGLAAFAIFSFTLGGGDGAERVQAAAVSDLFQVLGVDPALGHHFAPAESRTWPATAAIVGHGLWMRRYGGTRDALGKPLTPGASAVISGV
;
A
#
# COMPACT_ATOMS: atom_id res chain seq x y z
N MET A 1 28.76 3.73 -43.31
CA MET A 1 28.25 5.04 -43.79
C MET A 1 26.86 4.86 -44.37
N ALA A 2 25.80 5.10 -43.60
CA ALA A 2 24.41 5.02 -44.06
C ALA A 2 23.74 6.37 -43.81
N ARG A 3 23.38 7.06 -44.90
CA ARG A 3 22.76 8.40 -44.89
C ARG A 3 21.37 8.33 -44.25
N SER A 4 21.19 9.08 -43.16
CA SER A 4 19.90 9.30 -42.53
C SER A 4 18.99 10.15 -43.44
N ARG A 5 17.82 9.62 -43.79
CA ARG A 5 16.76 10.38 -44.44
C ARG A 5 16.11 11.31 -43.40
N ARG A 6 16.50 12.59 -43.42
CA ARG A 6 15.78 13.66 -42.72
C ARG A 6 14.35 13.76 -43.29
N ARG A 7 13.34 13.56 -42.45
CA ARG A 7 11.97 14.03 -42.72
C ARG A 7 11.98 15.56 -42.71
N PRO A 8 11.42 16.27 -43.71
CA PRO A 8 11.29 17.71 -43.62
C PRO A 8 10.25 18.05 -42.55
N GLN A 9 10.70 18.77 -41.52
CA GLN A 9 9.87 19.40 -40.50
C GLN A 9 9.16 20.62 -41.12
N GLY A 10 7.86 20.74 -40.84
CA GLY A 10 7.12 22.01 -40.76
C GLY A 10 7.19 22.95 -41.96
N ALA A 11 6.46 22.65 -43.04
CA ALA A 11 5.99 23.71 -43.92
C ALA A 11 4.96 24.55 -43.14
N LEU A 12 5.33 25.77 -42.76
CA LEU A 12 4.40 26.79 -42.28
C LEU A 12 3.41 27.09 -43.41
N VAL A 13 2.29 26.35 -43.45
CA VAL A 13 1.19 26.63 -44.37
C VAL A 13 0.64 28.00 -43.97
N THR A 14 0.92 29.02 -44.79
CA THR A 14 0.40 30.38 -44.59
C THR A 14 -1.12 30.27 -44.38
N PRO A 15 -1.65 30.72 -43.23
CA PRO A 15 -3.06 30.58 -42.93
C PRO A 15 -3.88 31.22 -44.06
N LEU A 16 -4.86 30.48 -44.58
CA LEU A 16 -5.75 31.03 -45.59
C LEU A 16 -6.60 32.12 -44.94
N GLY A 17 -6.33 33.38 -45.27
CA GLY A 17 -7.13 34.49 -44.81
C GLY A 17 -8.58 34.39 -45.32
N PRO A 18 -9.57 34.77 -44.50
CA PRO A 18 -10.96 34.81 -44.95
C PRO A 18 -11.12 35.81 -46.11
N PRO A 19 -12.12 35.61 -46.99
CA PRO A 19 -12.47 36.62 -47.98
C PRO A 19 -12.94 37.89 -47.27
N ARG A 20 -12.27 39.03 -47.52
CA ARG A 20 -12.50 40.31 -46.81
C ARG A 20 -13.97 40.76 -46.80
N LEU A 21 -14.70 40.54 -47.89
CA LEU A 21 -16.12 40.91 -47.98
C LEU A 21 -17.04 39.99 -47.16
N ALA A 22 -16.72 38.69 -47.08
CA ALA A 22 -17.47 37.74 -46.25
C ALA A 22 -17.23 38.00 -44.76
N GLU A 23 -15.98 38.31 -44.40
CA GLU A 23 -15.61 38.69 -43.04
C GLU A 23 -16.31 39.98 -42.61
N TRP A 24 -16.39 40.98 -43.50
CA TRP A 24 -17.17 42.20 -43.28
C TRP A 24 -18.66 41.90 -43.06
N LEU A 25 -19.24 40.99 -43.85
CA LEU A 25 -20.63 40.58 -43.74
C LEU A 25 -20.92 39.86 -42.41
N VAL A 26 -20.04 38.97 -41.96
CA VAL A 26 -20.12 38.34 -40.63
C VAL A 26 -19.99 39.38 -39.53
N ALA A 27 -19.02 40.29 -39.62
CA ALA A 27 -18.80 41.35 -38.63
C ALA A 27 -19.99 42.34 -38.53
N ARG A 28 -20.72 42.56 -39.63
CA ARG A 28 -21.93 43.39 -39.65
C ARG A 28 -23.15 42.66 -39.07
N SER A 29 -23.21 41.34 -39.24
CA SER A 29 -24.41 40.54 -38.95
C SER A 29 -24.42 39.94 -37.54
N VAL A 30 -23.25 39.59 -37.02
CA VAL A 30 -23.07 38.98 -35.71
C VAL A 30 -22.90 40.10 -34.66
N PRO A 31 -23.58 40.02 -33.49
CA PRO A 31 -23.49 41.05 -32.47
C PRO A 31 -22.05 41.19 -31.94
N PRO A 32 -21.58 42.42 -31.64
CA PRO A 32 -20.31 42.63 -30.96
C PRO A 32 -20.38 42.06 -29.53
N GLY A 33 -19.34 41.32 -29.11
CA GLY A 33 -19.23 40.74 -27.78
C GLY A 33 -18.63 39.32 -27.79
N PRO A 34 -18.49 38.68 -26.61
CA PRO A 34 -17.84 37.37 -26.47
C PRO A 34 -18.47 36.28 -27.33
N GLU A 35 -19.79 36.32 -27.49
CA GLU A 35 -20.54 35.40 -28.36
C GLU A 35 -20.16 35.56 -29.83
N GLY A 36 -20.07 36.81 -30.31
CA GLY A 36 -19.73 37.09 -31.70
C GLY A 36 -18.27 36.78 -32.04
N ASP A 37 -17.38 36.98 -31.07
CA ASP A 37 -15.96 36.63 -31.18
C ASP A 37 -15.75 35.11 -31.24
N THR A 38 -16.54 34.33 -30.48
CA THR A 38 -16.50 32.87 -30.50
C THR A 38 -16.99 32.33 -31.84
N ILE A 39 -18.12 32.83 -32.35
CA ILE A 39 -18.64 32.44 -33.68
C ILE A 39 -17.64 32.77 -34.78
N ARG A 40 -17.01 33.95 -34.73
CA ARG A 40 -15.97 34.33 -35.69
C ARG A 40 -14.75 33.41 -35.58
N GLY A 41 -14.35 33.05 -34.36
CA GLY A 41 -13.28 32.11 -34.06
C GLY A 41 -13.53 30.73 -34.67
N ASP A 42 -14.69 30.12 -34.36
CA ASP A 42 -15.09 28.80 -34.87
C ASP A 42 -15.11 28.77 -36.41
N LEU A 43 -15.63 29.83 -37.05
CA LEU A 43 -15.66 29.93 -38.52
C LEU A 43 -14.25 30.02 -39.13
N LEU A 44 -13.34 30.73 -38.48
CA LEU A 44 -11.95 30.83 -38.91
C LEU A 44 -11.20 29.51 -38.71
N GLU A 45 -11.43 28.83 -37.59
CA GLU A 45 -10.83 27.53 -37.31
C GLU A 45 -11.30 26.48 -38.32
N GLU A 46 -12.59 26.41 -38.61
CA GLU A 46 -13.15 25.46 -39.58
C GLU A 46 -12.76 25.82 -41.03
N LEU A 47 -12.64 27.11 -41.40
CA LEU A 47 -12.08 27.53 -42.69
C LEU A 47 -10.65 26.99 -42.87
N GLN A 48 -9.82 27.13 -41.84
CA GLN A 48 -8.45 26.60 -41.85
C GLN A 48 -8.43 25.07 -41.89
N ALA A 49 -9.28 24.41 -41.11
CA ALA A 49 -9.39 22.95 -41.09
C ALA A 49 -9.83 22.39 -42.45
N ARG A 50 -10.72 23.08 -43.18
CA ARG A 50 -11.15 22.71 -44.52
C ARG A 50 -10.10 23.00 -45.59
N ALA A 51 -9.40 24.13 -45.48
CA ALA A 51 -8.26 24.43 -46.35
C ALA A 51 -7.10 23.45 -46.19
N ARG A 52 -6.96 22.80 -45.02
CA ARG A 52 -6.00 21.72 -44.77
C ARG A 52 -6.45 20.37 -45.35
N ARG A 53 -7.77 20.10 -45.35
CA ARG A 53 -8.35 18.82 -45.81
C ARG A 53 -8.65 18.77 -47.32
N GLY A 54 -8.78 19.91 -47.99
CA GLY A 54 -9.17 19.97 -49.41
C GLY A 54 -8.73 21.26 -50.13
N SER A 55 -9.38 21.59 -51.24
CA SER A 55 -9.03 22.76 -52.05
C SER A 55 -9.31 24.08 -51.33
N ARG A 56 -8.37 25.03 -51.43
CA ARG A 56 -8.47 26.39 -50.85
C ARG A 56 -9.69 27.15 -51.37
N TRP A 57 -10.14 26.85 -52.60
CA TRP A 57 -11.33 27.45 -53.19
C TRP A 57 -12.62 26.94 -52.55
N ALA A 58 -12.73 25.62 -52.34
CA ALA A 58 -13.87 25.01 -51.65
C ALA A 58 -14.02 25.51 -50.20
N ALA A 59 -12.90 25.78 -49.52
CA ALA A 59 -12.91 26.39 -48.19
C ALA A 59 -13.49 27.82 -48.20
N LYS A 60 -13.12 28.65 -49.19
CA LYS A 60 -13.67 30.01 -49.36
C LYS A 60 -15.16 30.00 -49.72
N GLU A 61 -15.59 29.08 -50.60
CA GLU A 61 -17.00 28.91 -50.95
C GLU A 61 -17.84 28.49 -49.74
N TRP A 62 -17.32 27.57 -48.93
CA TRP A 62 -17.97 27.18 -47.68
C TRP A 62 -18.14 28.38 -46.73
N TYR A 63 -17.07 29.16 -46.53
CA TYR A 63 -17.11 30.33 -45.66
C TYR A 63 -18.12 31.38 -46.12
N TRP A 64 -18.21 31.62 -47.44
CA TRP A 64 -19.24 32.50 -48.01
C TRP A 64 -20.66 32.00 -47.76
N ARG A 65 -20.90 30.70 -47.96
CA ARG A 65 -22.21 30.10 -47.72
C ARG A 65 -22.61 30.21 -46.25
N GLU A 66 -21.67 30.00 -45.34
CA GLU A 66 -21.89 30.11 -43.90
C GLU A 66 -22.08 31.56 -43.45
N ALA A 67 -21.29 32.51 -43.99
CA ALA A 67 -21.45 33.93 -43.74
C ALA A 67 -22.85 34.42 -44.16
N CYS A 68 -23.32 34.03 -45.34
CA CYS A 68 -24.67 34.34 -45.82
C CYS A 68 -25.76 33.65 -44.99
N SER A 69 -25.56 32.38 -44.59
CA SER A 69 -26.52 31.64 -43.76
C SER A 69 -26.69 32.31 -42.39
N LEU A 70 -25.58 32.73 -41.77
CA LEU A 70 -25.55 33.47 -40.51
C LEU A 70 -26.23 34.83 -40.64
N ALA A 71 -25.92 35.59 -41.68
CA ALA A 71 -26.56 36.89 -41.92
C ALA A 71 -28.08 36.78 -42.08
N LEU A 72 -28.56 35.77 -42.81
CA LEU A 72 -29.99 35.50 -42.96
C LEU A 72 -30.65 35.09 -41.63
N ARG A 73 -29.98 34.25 -40.83
CA ARG A 73 -30.49 33.78 -39.53
C ARG A 73 -30.60 34.90 -38.50
N TYR A 74 -29.58 35.74 -38.40
CA TYR A 74 -29.58 36.89 -37.51
C TYR A 74 -30.56 37.98 -37.96
N ARG A 75 -30.70 38.21 -39.27
CA ARG A 75 -31.72 39.13 -39.83
C ARG A 75 -33.15 38.62 -39.61
N GLY A 76 -33.35 37.30 -39.56
CA GLY A 76 -34.64 36.65 -39.30
C GLY A 76 -34.99 36.48 -37.82
N GLY A 77 -34.24 37.07 -36.88
CA GLY A 77 -34.52 37.03 -35.44
C GLY A 77 -34.30 35.68 -34.76
N ARG A 78 -33.88 34.64 -35.50
CA ARG A 78 -33.56 33.31 -34.96
C ARG A 78 -32.12 33.30 -34.46
N ARG A 79 -31.91 33.78 -33.23
CA ARG A 79 -30.65 33.58 -32.52
C ARG A 79 -30.47 32.07 -32.26
N PRO A 80 -29.39 31.42 -32.71
CA PRO A 80 -29.10 30.06 -32.26
C PRO A 80 -28.94 30.09 -30.73
N PRO A 81 -29.38 29.05 -30.01
CA PRO A 81 -29.08 28.93 -28.58
C PRO A 81 -27.56 28.75 -28.45
N VAL A 82 -26.84 29.86 -28.30
CA VAL A 82 -25.46 29.85 -27.86
C VAL A 82 -25.53 29.34 -26.42
N ARG A 83 -24.96 28.15 -26.16
CA ARG A 83 -24.66 27.73 -24.79
C ARG A 83 -23.59 28.69 -24.29
N THR A 84 -24.01 29.85 -23.79
CA THR A 84 -23.15 30.76 -23.06
C THR A 84 -22.56 29.96 -21.91
N THR A 85 -21.24 29.85 -21.91
CA THR A 85 -20.45 29.11 -20.94
C THR A 85 -20.37 29.93 -19.63
N GLY A 86 -21.53 30.37 -19.13
CA GLY A 86 -21.64 31.40 -18.08
C GLY A 86 -21.55 30.88 -16.66
N GLU A 87 -22.00 29.65 -16.40
CA GLU A 87 -21.86 29.02 -15.09
C GLU A 87 -21.33 27.61 -15.29
N ARG A 88 -20.00 27.46 -15.13
CA ARG A 88 -19.46 26.12 -14.92
C ARG A 88 -20.11 25.61 -13.64
N PRO A 89 -20.78 24.44 -13.66
CA PRO A 89 -21.31 23.88 -12.43
C PRO A 89 -20.19 23.84 -11.41
N SER A 90 -20.51 24.19 -10.18
CA SER A 90 -19.51 24.09 -9.11
C SER A 90 -18.98 22.65 -9.10
N ILE A 91 -17.69 22.47 -8.77
CA ILE A 91 -17.08 21.14 -8.74
C ILE A 91 -17.93 20.17 -7.88
N GLY A 92 -18.56 20.68 -6.82
CA GLY A 92 -19.48 19.92 -5.97
C GLY A 92 -20.77 19.47 -6.68
N GLU A 93 -21.41 20.33 -7.47
CA GLU A 93 -22.62 19.97 -8.23
C GLU A 93 -22.31 18.96 -9.33
N ALA A 94 -21.17 19.13 -10.02
CA ALA A 94 -20.69 18.19 -11.02
C ALA A 94 -20.39 16.82 -10.39
N LEU A 95 -19.62 16.78 -9.29
CA LEU A 95 -19.33 15.54 -8.55
C LEU A 95 -20.60 14.88 -8.02
N SER A 96 -21.54 15.64 -7.45
CA SER A 96 -22.79 15.08 -6.95
C SER A 96 -23.63 14.49 -8.08
N HIS A 97 -23.68 15.15 -9.24
CA HIS A 97 -24.39 14.64 -10.39
C HIS A 97 -23.76 13.32 -10.88
N ASP A 98 -22.43 13.29 -10.99
CA ASP A 98 -21.68 12.13 -11.46
C ASP A 98 -21.78 10.94 -10.51
N VAL A 99 -21.72 11.16 -9.19
CA VAL A 99 -21.91 10.10 -8.18
C VAL A 99 -23.33 9.53 -8.26
N ARG A 100 -24.37 10.39 -8.34
CA ARG A 100 -25.76 9.93 -8.48
C ARG A 100 -25.96 9.14 -9.77
N TYR A 101 -25.37 9.62 -10.86
CA TYR A 101 -25.42 8.95 -12.16
C TYR A 101 -24.73 7.59 -12.12
N ALA A 102 -23.51 7.52 -11.56
CA ALA A 102 -22.75 6.28 -11.38
C ALA A 102 -23.54 5.28 -10.54
N LEU A 103 -24.08 5.70 -9.39
CA LEU A 103 -24.87 4.82 -8.52
C LEU A 103 -26.13 4.28 -9.23
N ARG A 104 -26.80 5.12 -10.02
CA ARG A 104 -27.96 4.69 -10.82
C ARG A 104 -27.56 3.69 -11.90
N THR A 105 -26.38 3.84 -12.50
CA THR A 105 -25.84 2.93 -13.50
C THR A 105 -25.45 1.59 -12.88
N LEU A 106 -24.80 1.60 -11.71
CA LEU A 106 -24.46 0.37 -10.97
C LEU A 106 -25.72 -0.43 -10.59
N ARG A 107 -26.78 0.25 -10.13
CA ARG A 107 -28.07 -0.39 -9.80
C ARG A 107 -28.80 -1.00 -11.00
N LYS A 108 -28.53 -0.53 -12.22
CA LYS A 108 -29.11 -1.08 -13.46
C LYS A 108 -28.40 -2.37 -13.92
N ALA A 109 -27.18 -2.63 -13.46
CA ALA A 109 -26.39 -3.80 -13.82
C ALA A 109 -25.81 -4.50 -12.56
N PRO A 110 -26.68 -5.09 -11.71
CA PRO A 110 -26.26 -5.62 -10.42
C PRO A 110 -25.28 -6.79 -10.52
N GLY A 111 -25.43 -7.67 -11.51
CA GLY A 111 -24.53 -8.83 -11.70
C GLY A 111 -23.09 -8.43 -12.06
N PHE A 112 -22.94 -7.53 -13.04
CA PHE A 112 -21.61 -7.00 -13.41
C PHE A 112 -20.99 -6.22 -12.24
N THR A 113 -21.78 -5.37 -11.57
CA THR A 113 -21.33 -4.61 -10.40
C THR A 113 -20.83 -5.54 -9.29
N ALA A 114 -21.55 -6.63 -9.00
CA ALA A 114 -21.16 -7.59 -7.98
C ALA A 114 -19.81 -8.25 -8.30
N ILE A 115 -19.59 -8.68 -9.55
CA ILE A 115 -18.32 -9.28 -9.98
C ILE A 115 -17.18 -8.29 -9.78
N VAL A 116 -17.32 -7.05 -10.26
CA VAL A 116 -16.30 -6.01 -10.14
C VAL A 116 -16.00 -5.71 -8.67
N LEU A 117 -17.02 -5.60 -7.82
CA LEU A 117 -16.85 -5.38 -6.39
C LEU A 117 -16.09 -6.52 -5.72
N VAL A 118 -16.42 -7.78 -6.04
CA VAL A 118 -15.72 -8.95 -5.49
C VAL A 118 -14.27 -8.98 -5.95
N THR A 119 -14.00 -8.73 -7.23
CA THR A 119 -12.63 -8.68 -7.76
C THR A 119 -11.81 -7.59 -7.08
N LEU A 120 -12.38 -6.39 -6.93
CA LEU A 120 -11.70 -5.26 -6.28
C LEU A 120 -11.48 -5.53 -4.79
N ALA A 121 -12.49 -6.05 -4.09
CA ALA A 121 -12.40 -6.43 -2.68
C ALA A 121 -11.33 -7.50 -2.46
N LEU A 122 -11.24 -8.50 -3.33
CA LEU A 122 -10.23 -9.55 -3.23
C LEU A 122 -8.82 -9.00 -3.48
N GLY A 123 -8.64 -8.15 -4.49
CA GLY A 123 -7.34 -7.54 -4.77
C GLY A 123 -6.86 -6.62 -3.64
N ILE A 124 -7.73 -5.76 -3.12
CA ILE A 124 -7.42 -4.87 -1.99
C ILE A 124 -7.19 -5.69 -0.72
N GLY A 125 -8.07 -6.66 -0.44
CA GLY A 125 -8.03 -7.48 0.75
C GLY A 125 -6.79 -8.37 0.81
N ALA A 126 -6.42 -9.02 -0.29
CA ALA A 126 -5.24 -9.87 -0.38
C ALA A 126 -3.95 -9.06 -0.15
N ASN A 127 -3.80 -7.92 -0.83
CA ASN A 127 -2.64 -7.05 -0.64
C ASN A 127 -2.56 -6.54 0.80
N THR A 128 -3.69 -6.06 1.34
CA THR A 128 -3.76 -5.58 2.73
C THR A 128 -3.42 -6.69 3.73
N ALA A 129 -3.89 -7.92 3.50
CA ALA A 129 -3.62 -9.06 4.36
C ALA A 129 -2.14 -9.44 4.36
N ILE A 130 -1.50 -9.50 3.18
CA ILE A 130 -0.07 -9.78 3.06
C ILE A 130 0.74 -8.70 3.77
N PHE A 131 0.47 -7.42 3.51
CA PHE A 131 1.18 -6.33 4.17
C PHE A 131 0.93 -6.29 5.68
N SER A 132 -0.28 -6.61 6.13
CA SER A 132 -0.60 -6.69 7.56
C SER A 132 0.17 -7.84 8.24
N ALA A 133 0.24 -9.01 7.61
CA ALA A 133 1.01 -10.14 8.11
C ALA A 133 2.51 -9.83 8.15
N VAL A 134 3.05 -9.28 7.06
CA VAL A 134 4.45 -8.82 6.99
C VAL A 134 4.73 -7.77 8.06
N ASN A 135 3.85 -6.79 8.24
CA ASN A 135 4.04 -5.77 9.25
C ASN A 135 4.00 -6.37 10.67
N ALA A 136 3.09 -7.30 10.94
CA ALA A 136 2.97 -7.95 12.24
C ALA A 136 4.16 -8.88 12.56
N VAL A 137 4.74 -9.53 11.55
CA VAL A 137 5.80 -10.54 11.72
C VAL A 137 7.21 -9.96 11.57
N LEU A 138 7.42 -9.03 10.63
CA LEU A 138 8.74 -8.54 10.24
C LEU A 138 9.03 -7.10 10.65
N LEU A 139 8.03 -6.20 10.66
CA LEU A 139 8.29 -4.76 10.79
C LEU A 139 7.92 -4.18 12.15
N ARG A 140 6.92 -4.75 12.84
CA ARG A 140 6.59 -4.33 14.19
C ARG A 140 7.76 -4.73 15.08
N PRO A 141 8.44 -3.78 15.74
CA PRO A 141 9.52 -4.12 16.65
C PRO A 141 8.97 -5.10 17.68
N LEU A 142 9.72 -6.15 17.94
CA LEU A 142 9.39 -7.12 18.98
C LEU A 142 9.08 -6.31 20.26
N PRO A 143 8.00 -6.62 21.00
CA PRO A 143 7.57 -5.84 22.16
C PRO A 143 8.49 -6.09 23.38
N TYR A 144 9.80 -5.98 23.17
CA TYR A 144 10.85 -6.02 24.17
C TYR A 144 11.27 -4.59 24.48
N ARG A 145 11.72 -4.40 25.72
CA ARG A 145 12.28 -3.12 26.12
C ARG A 145 13.56 -2.87 25.31
N GLU A 146 13.66 -1.70 24.67
CA GLU A 146 14.83 -1.30 23.88
C GLU A 146 15.20 -2.32 22.79
N SER A 147 14.21 -2.79 22.03
CA SER A 147 14.36 -3.84 21.00
C SER A 147 15.43 -3.52 19.94
N ASP A 148 15.70 -2.24 19.69
CA ASP A 148 16.73 -1.75 18.75
C ASP A 148 18.17 -1.98 19.23
N ARG A 149 18.36 -2.27 20.53
CA ARG A 149 19.67 -2.55 21.14
C ARG A 149 19.97 -4.05 21.26
N LEU A 150 19.01 -4.92 20.93
CA LEU A 150 19.18 -6.36 21.01
C LEU A 150 19.93 -6.89 19.78
N VAL A 151 21.00 -7.64 20.02
CA VAL A 151 21.77 -8.31 18.97
C VAL A 151 21.91 -9.80 19.26
N ARG A 152 21.88 -10.62 18.21
CA ARG A 152 22.14 -12.07 18.32
C ARG A 152 23.58 -12.36 17.94
N LEU A 153 24.33 -12.93 18.88
CA LEU A 153 25.68 -13.41 18.61
C LEU A 153 25.64 -14.80 18.00
N VAL A 154 26.42 -15.01 16.94
CA VAL A 154 26.53 -16.28 16.20
C VAL A 154 27.98 -16.63 15.98
N ALA A 155 28.28 -17.92 15.87
CA ALA A 155 29.60 -18.38 15.48
C ALA A 155 29.80 -18.14 13.98
N TYR A 156 30.97 -17.60 13.64
CA TYR A 156 31.41 -17.32 12.27
C TYR A 156 32.79 -17.95 12.07
N ASN A 157 32.92 -18.80 11.05
CA ASN A 157 34.17 -19.43 10.66
C ASN A 157 34.22 -19.60 9.13
N PRO A 158 34.85 -18.66 8.40
CA PRO A 158 34.88 -18.69 6.94
C PRO A 158 35.72 -19.84 6.38
N LEU A 159 36.74 -20.31 7.12
CA LEU A 159 37.59 -21.43 6.70
C LEU A 159 36.82 -22.75 6.64
N LEU A 160 35.80 -22.90 7.49
CA LEU A 160 34.88 -24.05 7.49
C LEU A 160 33.59 -23.78 6.72
N GLY A 161 33.48 -22.63 6.03
CA GLY A 161 32.24 -22.23 5.34
C GLY A 161 31.07 -21.91 6.27
N ILE A 162 31.31 -21.67 7.56
CA ILE A 162 30.29 -21.36 8.56
C ILE A 162 30.07 -19.86 8.60
N THR A 163 28.95 -19.39 8.05
CA THR A 163 28.58 -17.97 8.05
C THR A 163 27.69 -17.58 9.23
N SER A 164 26.98 -18.54 9.82
CA SER A 164 26.20 -18.37 11.04
C SER A 164 25.92 -19.75 11.67
N SER A 165 26.43 -19.99 12.87
CA SER A 165 26.10 -21.18 13.67
C SER A 165 25.81 -20.82 15.12
N ASN A 166 25.24 -21.77 15.85
CA ASN A 166 25.09 -21.66 17.30
C ASN A 166 26.48 -21.66 17.97
N VAL A 167 26.53 -21.05 19.15
CA VAL A 167 27.75 -20.89 19.93
C VAL A 167 27.77 -21.91 21.05
N SER A 168 28.96 -22.33 21.48
CA SER A 168 29.07 -23.27 22.60
C SER A 168 28.84 -22.55 23.94
N ALA A 169 28.49 -23.31 24.98
CA ALA A 169 28.38 -22.75 26.33
C ALA A 169 29.72 -22.17 26.83
N ALA A 170 30.85 -22.71 26.38
CA ALA A 170 32.17 -22.20 26.69
C ALA A 170 32.42 -20.82 26.08
N ASP A 171 32.03 -20.62 24.80
CA ASP A 171 32.14 -19.32 24.14
C ASP A 171 31.33 -18.26 24.88
N VAL A 172 30.11 -18.60 25.30
CA VAL A 172 29.26 -17.70 26.10
C VAL A 172 29.94 -17.36 27.44
N ALA A 173 30.56 -18.34 28.11
CA ALA A 173 31.28 -18.10 29.36
C ALA A 173 32.52 -17.22 29.17
N ASP A 174 33.21 -17.34 28.04
CA ASP A 174 34.34 -16.48 27.68
C ASP A 174 33.88 -15.05 27.39
N TRP A 175 32.79 -14.89 26.63
CA TRP A 175 32.22 -13.59 26.33
C TRP A 175 31.73 -12.85 27.57
N ARG A 176 31.10 -13.56 28.52
CA ARG A 176 30.71 -12.99 29.82
C ARG A 176 31.88 -12.43 30.61
N ARG A 177 33.09 -12.98 30.43
CA ARG A 177 34.30 -12.54 31.13
C ARG A 177 35.05 -11.43 30.38
N GLY A 178 35.07 -11.49 29.05
CA GLY A 178 35.94 -10.65 28.23
C GLY A 178 35.25 -9.50 27.50
N VAL A 179 33.95 -9.59 27.19
CA VAL A 179 33.25 -8.61 26.36
C VAL A 179 32.54 -7.59 27.24
N ARG A 180 32.88 -6.30 27.07
CA ARG A 180 32.31 -5.18 27.85
C ARG A 180 31.33 -4.30 27.09
N GLY A 181 31.03 -4.63 25.82
CA GLY A 181 30.18 -3.82 24.95
C GLY A 181 28.67 -4.05 25.11
N PHE A 182 28.24 -4.94 26.01
CA PHE A 182 26.85 -5.31 26.20
C PHE A 182 26.43 -5.07 27.66
N ASP A 183 25.24 -4.50 27.86
CA ASP A 183 24.67 -4.30 29.20
C ASP A 183 24.27 -5.63 29.87
N GLY A 184 23.97 -6.64 29.05
CA GLY A 184 23.65 -7.98 29.51
C GLY A 184 23.84 -9.01 28.40
N LEU A 185 24.16 -10.25 28.80
CA LEU A 185 24.37 -11.37 27.87
C LEU A 185 23.60 -12.60 28.34
N ALA A 186 22.62 -13.00 27.53
CA ALA A 186 21.85 -14.21 27.74
C ALA A 186 22.13 -15.23 26.63
N ALA A 187 22.13 -16.50 27.03
CA ALA A 187 22.13 -17.64 26.13
C ALA A 187 20.81 -18.41 26.25
N PHE A 188 20.40 -19.00 25.13
CA PHE A 188 19.26 -19.89 25.05
C PHE A 188 19.53 -21.06 24.11
N ALA A 189 18.89 -22.20 24.38
CA ALA A 189 18.91 -23.37 23.52
C ALA A 189 17.50 -23.92 23.37
N ILE A 190 17.00 -24.00 22.13
CA ILE A 190 15.65 -24.46 21.83
C ILE A 190 15.67 -25.98 21.64
N PHE A 191 14.73 -26.66 22.28
CA PHE A 191 14.51 -28.09 22.12
C PHE A 191 13.01 -28.40 22.16
N SER A 192 12.66 -29.66 21.96
CA SER A 192 11.28 -30.11 22.06
C SER A 192 11.23 -31.39 22.87
N PHE A 193 10.27 -31.48 23.77
CA PHE A 193 10.06 -32.66 24.60
C PHE A 193 8.57 -32.96 24.71
N THR A 194 8.24 -34.16 25.15
CA THR A 194 6.86 -34.60 25.30
C THR A 194 6.47 -34.48 26.77
N LEU A 195 5.43 -33.70 27.03
CA LEU A 195 4.74 -33.68 28.31
C LEU A 195 3.67 -34.78 28.29
N GLY A 196 3.80 -35.78 29.16
CA GLY A 196 2.71 -36.74 29.41
C GLY A 196 1.83 -36.30 30.57
N GLY A 197 0.66 -36.91 30.72
CA GLY A 197 -0.30 -36.67 31.81
C GLY A 197 -1.69 -37.22 31.49
N GLY A 198 -2.62 -37.11 32.45
CA GLY A 198 -3.96 -37.72 32.39
C GLY A 198 -4.79 -37.41 31.14
N ASP A 199 -4.54 -36.27 30.49
CA ASP A 199 -5.28 -35.82 29.29
C ASP A 199 -4.57 -36.13 27.96
N GLY A 200 -3.45 -36.85 28.00
CA GLY A 200 -2.67 -37.27 26.82
C GLY A 200 -1.24 -36.75 26.79
N ALA A 201 -0.50 -37.16 25.74
CA ALA A 201 0.87 -36.73 25.48
C ALA A 201 0.89 -35.54 24.51
N GLU A 202 1.42 -34.40 24.94
CA GLU A 202 1.60 -33.21 24.12
C GLU A 202 3.08 -32.95 23.88
N ARG A 203 3.49 -32.85 22.61
CA ARG A 203 4.84 -32.41 22.26
C ARG A 203 4.90 -30.90 22.36
N VAL A 204 5.77 -30.39 23.23
CA VAL A 204 5.96 -28.95 23.45
C VAL A 204 7.35 -28.52 23.01
N GLN A 205 7.44 -27.29 22.53
CA GLN A 205 8.70 -26.61 22.30
C GLN A 205 9.10 -25.88 23.58
N ALA A 206 10.38 -25.95 23.93
CA ALA A 206 10.93 -25.32 25.12
C ALA A 206 12.30 -24.72 24.82
N ALA A 207 12.74 -23.82 25.70
CA ALA A 207 14.06 -23.25 25.65
C ALA A 207 14.71 -23.34 27.03
N ALA A 208 15.94 -23.85 27.09
CA ALA A 208 16.81 -23.66 28.24
C ALA A 208 17.38 -22.26 28.10
N VAL A 209 17.18 -21.43 29.11
CA VAL A 209 17.60 -20.03 29.10
C VAL A 209 18.41 -19.73 30.34
N SER A 210 19.34 -18.78 30.20
CA SER A 210 20.02 -18.16 31.33
C SER A 210 19.26 -16.88 31.73
N ASP A 211 19.90 -15.72 31.63
CA ASP A 211 19.36 -14.43 32.07
C ASP A 211 18.47 -13.76 30.99
N LEU A 212 17.83 -14.56 30.12
CA LEU A 212 17.16 -14.09 28.90
C LEU A 212 16.05 -13.08 29.18
N PHE A 213 15.18 -13.36 30.16
CA PHE A 213 14.06 -12.48 30.48
C PHE A 213 14.52 -11.11 31.01
N GLN A 214 15.63 -11.07 31.74
CA GLN A 214 16.24 -9.82 32.22
C GLN A 214 16.80 -9.00 31.06
N VAL A 215 17.49 -9.65 30.11
CA VAL A 215 18.02 -8.99 28.90
C VAL A 215 16.89 -8.47 28.00
N LEU A 216 15.78 -9.21 27.88
CA LEU A 216 14.61 -8.79 27.09
C LEU A 216 13.73 -7.76 27.81
N GLY A 217 13.91 -7.58 29.13
CA GLY A 217 13.07 -6.71 29.96
C GLY A 217 11.60 -7.14 29.99
N VAL A 218 11.35 -8.45 29.98
CA VAL A 218 10.00 -9.03 30.00
C VAL A 218 9.74 -9.62 31.37
N ASP A 219 8.62 -9.28 32.00
CA ASP A 219 8.18 -9.88 33.26
C ASP A 219 7.11 -10.96 33.05
N PRO A 220 7.10 -12.03 33.86
CA PRO A 220 6.02 -13.00 33.82
C PRO A 220 4.72 -12.33 34.27
N ALA A 221 3.61 -12.74 33.66
CA ALA A 221 2.29 -12.25 34.01
C ALA A 221 1.87 -12.74 35.41
N LEU A 222 2.37 -13.90 35.82
CA LEU A 222 2.14 -14.52 37.13
C LEU A 222 3.40 -15.22 37.62
N GLY A 223 3.62 -15.21 38.94
CA GLY A 223 4.76 -15.89 39.56
C GLY A 223 6.03 -15.04 39.53
N HIS A 224 7.18 -15.68 39.37
CA HIS A 224 8.49 -15.01 39.40
C HIS A 224 9.47 -15.56 38.35
N HIS A 225 10.49 -14.75 38.06
CA HIS A 225 11.65 -15.14 37.25
C HIS A 225 12.44 -16.27 37.88
N PHE A 226 13.28 -16.93 37.09
CA PHE A 226 14.27 -17.87 37.63
C PHE A 226 15.19 -17.16 38.63
N ALA A 227 15.43 -17.80 39.77
CA ALA A 227 16.48 -17.35 40.66
C ALA A 227 17.86 -17.52 39.97
N PRO A 228 18.88 -16.70 40.30
CA PRO A 228 20.20 -16.80 39.68
C PRO A 228 20.82 -18.20 39.77
N ALA A 229 20.56 -18.93 40.86
CA ALA A 229 21.00 -20.31 41.04
C ALA A 229 20.30 -21.28 40.07
N GLU A 230 18.98 -21.14 39.89
CA GLU A 230 18.16 -22.01 39.04
C GLU A 230 18.51 -21.87 37.56
N SER A 231 18.84 -20.66 37.10
CA SER A 231 19.23 -20.38 35.71
C SER A 231 20.56 -21.03 35.27
N ARG A 232 21.33 -21.56 36.23
CA ARG A 232 22.68 -22.12 36.00
C ARG A 232 22.79 -23.61 36.34
N THR A 233 21.71 -24.22 36.83
CA THR A 233 21.71 -25.63 37.26
C THR A 233 21.06 -26.52 36.20
N TRP A 234 21.69 -27.66 35.93
CA TRP A 234 21.11 -28.75 35.15
C TRP A 234 21.12 -30.04 35.98
N PRO A 235 20.02 -30.82 36.01
CA PRO A 235 18.74 -30.60 35.33
C PRO A 235 17.98 -29.39 35.87
N ALA A 236 17.15 -28.77 35.02
CA ALA A 236 16.37 -27.59 35.40
C ALA A 236 15.35 -27.93 36.50
N THR A 237 15.29 -27.09 37.53
CA THR A 237 14.38 -27.25 38.69
C THR A 237 13.14 -26.37 38.61
N ALA A 238 13.19 -25.29 37.83
CA ALA A 238 12.11 -24.34 37.64
C ALA A 238 11.80 -24.17 36.14
N ALA A 239 10.54 -23.84 35.84
CA ALA A 239 10.08 -23.57 34.48
C ALA A 239 9.08 -22.41 34.44
N ILE A 240 9.16 -21.60 33.40
CA ILE A 240 8.16 -20.60 33.06
C ILE A 240 7.38 -21.12 31.85
N VAL A 241 6.05 -21.15 31.94
CA VAL A 241 5.18 -21.73 30.92
C VAL A 241 4.55 -20.64 30.07
N GLY A 242 4.62 -20.76 28.74
CA GLY A 242 3.97 -19.79 27.87
C GLY A 242 2.45 -19.77 28.06
N HIS A 243 1.84 -18.58 27.92
CA HIS A 243 0.40 -18.35 28.09
C HIS A 243 -0.49 -19.39 27.38
N GLY A 244 -0.14 -19.80 26.16
CA GLY A 244 -0.91 -20.80 25.42
C GLY A 244 -0.97 -22.17 26.11
N LEU A 245 0.15 -22.64 26.68
CA LEU A 245 0.20 -23.90 27.43
C LEU A 245 -0.54 -23.77 28.77
N TRP A 246 -0.38 -22.63 29.44
CA TRP A 246 -1.10 -22.30 30.67
C TRP A 246 -2.62 -22.35 30.49
N MET A 247 -3.14 -21.75 29.40
CA MET A 247 -4.56 -21.80 29.08
C MET A 247 -5.05 -23.20 28.73
N ARG A 248 -4.34 -23.93 27.86
CA ARG A 248 -4.79 -25.25 27.38
C ARG A 248 -4.73 -26.34 28.44
N ARG A 249 -3.67 -26.37 29.25
CA ARG A 249 -3.38 -27.47 30.17
C ARG A 249 -3.74 -27.17 31.62
N TYR A 250 -3.73 -25.89 32.00
CA TYR A 250 -3.99 -25.47 33.38
C TYR A 250 -5.21 -24.56 33.50
N GLY A 251 -5.99 -24.40 32.42
CA GLY A 251 -7.25 -23.66 32.40
C GLY A 251 -7.11 -22.16 32.70
N GLY A 252 -5.91 -21.58 32.60
CA GLY A 252 -5.69 -20.19 32.98
C GLY A 252 -5.77 -19.93 34.50
N THR A 253 -5.58 -20.96 35.33
CA THR A 253 -5.68 -20.84 36.79
C THR A 253 -4.36 -20.46 37.45
N ARG A 254 -4.40 -19.67 38.53
CA ARG A 254 -3.21 -19.36 39.35
C ARG A 254 -2.62 -20.59 40.03
N ASP A 255 -3.43 -21.62 40.22
CA ASP A 255 -3.05 -22.92 40.79
C ASP A 255 -2.11 -23.72 39.88
N ALA A 256 -1.76 -23.19 38.70
CA ALA A 256 -0.69 -23.72 37.86
C ALA A 256 0.70 -23.54 38.50
N LEU A 257 0.91 -22.46 39.28
CA LEU A 257 2.18 -22.21 39.96
C LEU A 257 2.45 -23.30 40.99
N GLY A 258 3.70 -23.77 41.07
CA GLY A 258 4.10 -24.85 41.98
C GLY A 258 3.79 -26.26 41.48
N LYS A 259 3.09 -26.44 40.35
CA LYS A 259 2.84 -27.78 39.79
C LYS A 259 4.06 -28.33 39.04
N PRO A 260 4.32 -29.64 39.12
CA PRO A 260 5.40 -30.27 38.37
C PRO A 260 5.06 -30.44 36.88
N LEU A 261 6.06 -30.31 36.02
CA LEU A 261 5.97 -30.58 34.58
C LEU A 261 6.26 -32.05 34.22
N THR A 262 5.59 -32.96 34.92
CA THR A 262 5.79 -34.42 34.77
C THR A 262 4.66 -35.14 34.02
N PRO A 263 4.97 -36.29 33.38
CA PRO A 263 6.29 -36.74 32.95
C PRO A 263 6.84 -35.90 31.78
N GLY A 264 8.14 -35.64 31.76
CA GLY A 264 8.82 -34.91 30.69
C GLY A 264 9.92 -33.97 31.18
N ALA A 265 9.69 -33.25 32.28
CA ALA A 265 10.68 -32.41 32.94
C ALA A 265 10.55 -32.51 34.47
N SER A 266 11.69 -32.56 35.17
CA SER A 266 11.73 -32.50 36.65
C SER A 266 11.75 -31.04 37.14
N ALA A 267 10.91 -30.20 36.55
CA ALA A 267 10.83 -28.77 36.85
C ALA A 267 9.45 -28.40 37.41
N VAL A 268 9.44 -27.42 38.31
CA VAL A 268 8.23 -26.84 38.90
C VAL A 268 7.90 -25.53 38.20
N ILE A 269 6.61 -25.27 37.96
CA ILE A 269 6.17 -24.02 37.33
C ILE A 269 6.37 -22.86 38.32
N SER A 270 7.31 -21.96 38.01
CA SER A 270 7.58 -20.74 38.80
C SER A 270 6.87 -19.51 38.25
N GLY A 271 6.48 -19.51 36.98
CA GLY A 271 5.79 -18.39 36.34
C GLY A 271 5.09 -18.70 35.01
N VAL A 272 4.35 -17.71 34.51
CA VAL A 272 3.62 -17.71 33.22
C VAL A 272 3.95 -16.48 32.39
#